data_AF-A0A0K1PZI5-F1
#
_entry.id   AF-A0A0K1PZI5-F1
#
_cell.length_a   1.000
_cell.length_b   1.000
_cell.length_c   1.000
_cell.angle_alpha   90.00
_cell.angle_beta   90.00
_cell.angle_gamma   90.00
#
_symmetry.space_group_name_H-M   'P 1'
#
loop_
_entity.id
_entity.type
_entity.pdbx_description
1 polymer ?
#
loop_
_entity_poly.entity_id
_entity_poly.type
_entity_poly.pdbx_seq_one_letter_code
_entity_poly.pdbx_strand_id
1 'polypeptide(L)'
;MLPEQKATSYAHDPAMGTVVVVCETGPRSPLHGEMDGRLLLDKTEHLVGIDVAPETPDRLVMMLGPHEAVDHVEAARVHVESGGRTVTLHGPFAKLVAPGASPYVP
;
A
#
# COMPACT_ATOMS: atom_id res chain seq x y z
N MET A 1 13.09 -13.54 3.64
CA MET A 1 12.41 -12.81 2.54
C MET A 1 11.10 -12.30 3.08
N LEU A 2 10.80 -11.01 2.92
CA LEU A 2 9.49 -10.46 3.25
C LEU A 2 8.45 -10.96 2.24
N PRO A 3 7.20 -11.22 2.66
CA PRO A 3 6.11 -11.59 1.76
C PRO A 3 5.60 -10.36 0.98
N GLU A 4 6.46 -9.82 0.12
CA GLU A 4 6.15 -8.65 -0.70
C GLU A 4 5.25 -9.04 -1.87
N GLN A 5 4.19 -8.25 -2.05
CA GLN A 5 3.25 -8.34 -3.14
C GLN A 5 3.33 -7.09 -4.00
N LYS A 6 3.24 -7.26 -5.31
CA LYS A 6 3.29 -6.14 -6.25
C LYS A 6 1.89 -5.59 -6.47
N ALA A 7 1.71 -4.29 -6.28
CA ALA A 7 0.48 -3.62 -6.69
C ALA A 7 0.35 -3.67 -8.22
N THR A 8 -0.84 -4.05 -8.70
CA THR A 8 -1.19 -4.10 -10.12
C THR A 8 -1.92 -2.84 -10.56
N SER A 9 -2.62 -2.17 -9.64
CA SER A 9 -3.27 -0.89 -9.91
C SER A 9 -3.48 -0.10 -8.62
N TYR A 10 -3.76 1.19 -8.77
CA TYR A 10 -4.25 2.01 -7.68
C TYR A 10 -5.28 3.02 -8.21
N ALA A 11 -6.17 3.47 -7.34
CA ALA A 11 -7.10 4.56 -7.58
C ALA A 11 -6.99 5.57 -6.45
N HIS A 12 -6.96 6.86 -6.79
CA HIS A 12 -6.95 7.95 -5.82
C HIS A 12 -8.23 8.77 -5.99
N ASP A 13 -9.01 8.87 -4.90
CA ASP A 13 -10.12 9.80 -4.79
C ASP A 13 -9.72 10.97 -3.87
N PRO A 14 -9.36 12.13 -4.44
CA PRO A 14 -8.96 13.30 -3.67
C PRO A 14 -10.13 13.97 -2.93
N ALA A 15 -11.39 13.74 -3.36
CA ALA A 15 -12.56 14.30 -2.70
C ALA A 15 -12.86 13.55 -1.39
N MET A 16 -12.62 12.24 -1.37
CA MET A 16 -12.78 11.39 -0.19
C MET A 16 -11.49 11.22 0.62
N GLY A 17 -10.34 11.63 0.09
CA GLY A 17 -9.05 11.39 0.73
C GLY A 17 -8.76 9.89 0.84
N THR A 18 -8.99 9.16 -0.25
CA THR A 18 -8.90 7.69 -0.27
C THR A 18 -7.95 7.24 -1.36
N VAL A 19 -7.05 6.31 -1.05
CA VAL A 19 -6.27 5.58 -2.06
C VAL A 19 -6.57 4.11 -1.94
N VAL A 20 -6.99 3.49 -3.03
CA VAL A 20 -7.20 2.05 -3.11
C VAL A 20 -6.03 1.48 -3.90
N VAL A 21 -5.30 0.54 -3.30
CA VAL A 21 -4.22 -0.21 -3.96
C VAL A 21 -4.68 -1.64 -4.13
N VAL A 22 -4.52 -2.16 -5.35
CA VAL A 22 -4.95 -3.51 -5.71
C VAL A 22 -3.73 -4.33 -6.10
N CYS A 23 -3.69 -5.57 -5.65
CA CYS A 23 -2.78 -6.61 -6.07
C CYS A 23 -3.59 -7.82 -6.56
N GLU A 24 -3.59 -8.07 -7.87
CA GLU A 24 -4.31 -9.20 -8.46
C GLU A 24 -3.55 -10.54 -8.33
N THR A 25 -2.24 -10.49 -8.04
CA THR A 25 -1.38 -11.67 -7.99
C THR A 25 -0.65 -11.79 -6.65
N GLY A 26 -1.03 -12.78 -5.84
CA GLY A 26 -0.35 -13.08 -4.58
C GLY A 26 -1.05 -14.18 -3.77
N PRO A 27 -0.38 -14.74 -2.76
CA PRO A 27 -1.00 -15.64 -1.80
C PRO A 27 -2.12 -14.92 -1.06
N ARG A 28 -3.24 -15.62 -0.85
CA ARG A 28 -4.37 -15.09 -0.09
C ARG A 28 -3.94 -14.85 1.35
N SER A 29 -4.07 -13.61 1.82
CA SER A 29 -3.84 -13.25 3.22
C SER A 29 -5.11 -13.50 4.05
N PRO A 30 -4.99 -13.93 5.31
CA PRO A 30 -6.12 -13.97 6.24
C PRO A 30 -6.55 -12.58 6.72
N LEU A 31 -5.77 -11.53 6.45
CA LEU A 31 -6.06 -10.15 6.86
C LEU A 31 -7.34 -9.63 6.18
N HIS A 32 -8.22 -9.04 6.99
CA HIS A 32 -9.44 -8.40 6.55
C HIS A 32 -9.90 -7.33 7.55
N GLY A 33 -10.55 -6.27 7.07
CA GLY A 33 -11.09 -5.19 7.90
C GLY A 33 -10.09 -4.07 8.14
N GLU A 34 -10.40 -3.21 9.11
CA GLU A 34 -9.48 -2.13 9.49
C GLU A 34 -8.34 -2.62 10.37
N MET A 35 -7.12 -2.18 10.06
CA MET A 35 -5.93 -2.52 10.82
C MET A 35 -4.87 -1.44 10.78
N ASP A 36 -3.87 -1.61 11.64
CA ASP A 36 -2.67 -0.79 11.62
C ASP A 36 -1.82 -1.16 10.41
N GLY A 37 -1.32 -0.13 9.74
CA GLY A 37 -0.37 -0.26 8.67
C GLY A 37 0.69 0.82 8.76
N ARG A 38 1.64 0.76 7.84
CA ARG A 38 2.64 1.78 7.63
C ARG A 38 2.71 2.12 6.15
N LEU A 39 2.80 3.41 5.85
CA LEU A 39 3.10 3.90 4.52
C LEU A 39 4.61 3.83 4.33
N LEU A 40 5.03 3.29 3.21
CA LEU A 40 6.42 3.29 2.78
C LEU A 40 6.56 4.40 1.75
N LEU A 41 7.32 5.43 2.09
CA LEU A 41 7.44 6.66 1.32
C LEU A 41 8.85 6.82 0.75
N ASP A 42 8.96 7.42 -0.42
CA ASP A 42 10.26 7.85 -0.96
C ASP A 42 10.72 9.17 -0.35
N LYS A 43 11.94 9.59 -0.72
CA LYS A 43 12.57 10.86 -0.30
C LYS A 43 11.77 12.13 -0.66
N THR A 44 10.78 12.00 -1.53
CA THR A 44 9.87 13.07 -1.97
C THR A 44 8.48 12.90 -1.36
N GLU A 45 8.37 12.07 -0.33
CA GLU A 45 7.13 11.72 0.37
C GLU A 45 6.10 11.00 -0.50
N HIS A 46 6.48 10.43 -1.65
CA HIS A 46 5.53 9.66 -2.45
C HIS A 46 5.37 8.24 -1.94
N LEU A 47 4.15 7.70 -2.05
CA LEU A 47 3.82 6.34 -1.68
C LEU A 47 4.49 5.33 -2.61
N VAL A 48 5.41 4.55 -2.05
CA VAL A 48 6.12 3.44 -2.71
C VAL A 48 5.54 2.10 -2.32
N GLY A 49 4.95 1.99 -1.12
CA GLY A 49 4.33 0.76 -0.65
C GLY A 49 3.51 0.93 0.62
N ILE A 50 2.86 -0.14 1.02
CA ILE A 50 2.04 -0.23 2.23
C ILE A 50 2.46 -1.50 2.98
N ASP A 51 2.82 -1.35 4.24
CA ASP A 51 3.14 -2.45 5.15
C ASP A 51 1.99 -2.64 6.15
N VAL A 52 1.21 -3.68 5.94
CA VAL A 52 -0.04 -3.96 6.66
C VAL A 52 0.23 -4.95 7.79
N ALA A 53 -0.30 -4.65 8.97
CA ALA A 53 -0.12 -5.45 10.19
C ALA A 53 1.37 -5.76 10.47
N PRO A 54 2.25 -4.74 10.55
CA PRO A 54 3.70 -4.93 10.59
C PRO A 54 4.22 -5.73 11.79
N GLU A 55 3.42 -5.79 12.86
CA GLU A 55 3.76 -6.47 14.13
C GLU A 55 3.14 -7.86 14.24
N THR A 56 2.46 -8.37 13.20
CA THR A 56 1.81 -9.68 13.22
C THR A 56 2.51 -10.68 12.29
N PRO A 57 2.36 -11.98 12.52
CA PRO A 57 2.85 -13.01 11.59
C PRO A 57 2.19 -12.95 10.21
N ASP A 58 0.97 -12.39 10.13
CA ASP A 58 0.19 -12.27 8.90
C ASP A 58 0.54 -11.01 8.09
N ARG A 59 1.60 -10.31 8.49
CA ARG A 59 2.13 -9.10 7.85
C ARG A 59 2.13 -9.22 6.33
N LEU A 60 1.61 -8.19 5.68
CA LEU A 60 1.52 -8.09 4.23
C LEU A 60 2.20 -6.80 3.77
N VAL A 61 3.16 -6.89 2.86
CA VAL A 61 3.78 -5.71 2.25
C VAL A 61 3.33 -5.61 0.80
N MET A 62 2.70 -4.51 0.42
CA MET A 62 2.24 -4.24 -0.94
C MET A 62 3.04 -3.08 -1.55
N MET A 63 3.76 -3.33 -2.64
CA MET A 63 4.69 -2.39 -3.25
C MET A 63 4.12 -1.82 -4.56
N LEU A 64 4.02 -0.50 -4.64
CA LEU A 64 3.72 0.25 -5.86
C LEU A 64 4.98 0.51 -6.70
N GLY A 65 6.13 0.64 -6.03
CA GLY A 65 7.44 0.88 -6.64
C GLY A 65 8.54 -0.03 -6.08
N PRO A 66 9.80 0.22 -6.45
CA PRO A 66 10.96 -0.53 -5.94
C PRO A 66 11.12 -0.38 -4.42
N HIS A 67 11.43 -1.47 -3.71
CA HIS A 67 11.66 -1.44 -2.26
C HIS A 67 12.84 -0.53 -1.88
N GLU A 68 13.87 -0.47 -2.73
CA GLU A 68 15.03 0.39 -2.53
C GLU A 68 14.71 1.90 -2.59
N ALA A 69 13.52 2.28 -3.06
CA ALA A 69 13.08 3.68 -3.04
C ALA A 69 12.47 4.11 -1.70
N VAL A 70 12.27 3.19 -0.74
CA VAL A 70 11.76 3.51 0.59
C VAL A 70 12.81 4.28 1.39
N ASP A 71 12.45 5.50 1.78
CA ASP A 71 13.30 6.41 2.56
C ASP A 71 12.70 6.68 3.95
N HIS A 72 11.37 6.76 4.04
CA HIS A 72 10.64 7.08 5.25
C HIS A 72 9.43 6.16 5.45
N VAL A 73 9.02 5.98 6.71
CA VAL A 73 7.89 5.14 7.08
C VAL A 73 6.97 5.87 8.04
N GLU A 74 5.68 5.92 7.72
CA GLU A 74 4.66 6.61 8.53
C GLU A 74 3.56 5.65 8.99
N ALA A 75 3.10 5.79 10.23
CA ALA A 75 1.98 4.99 10.72
C ALA A 75 0.66 5.42 10.06
N ALA A 76 -0.15 4.46 9.65
CA ALA A 76 -1.45 4.70 9.03
C ALA A 76 -2.49 3.67 9.45
N ARG A 77 -3.77 4.01 9.27
CA ARG A 77 -4.88 3.07 9.35
C ARG A 77 -5.30 2.69 7.94
N VAL A 78 -5.42 1.39 7.72
CA VAL A 78 -5.74 0.82 6.40
C VAL A 78 -6.91 -0.13 6.53
N HIS A 79 -7.68 -0.26 5.46
CA HIS A 79 -8.75 -1.24 5.35
C HIS A 79 -8.37 -2.30 4.32
N VAL A 80 -8.47 -3.58 4.69
CA VAL A 80 -8.05 -4.70 3.86
C VAL A 80 -9.24 -5.53 3.43
N GLU A 81 -9.35 -5.78 2.13
CA GLU A 81 -10.41 -6.57 1.53
C GLU A 81 -9.84 -7.64 0.59
N SER A 82 -10.73 -8.50 0.08
CA SER A 82 -10.40 -9.50 -0.93
C SER A 82 -9.27 -10.45 -0.52
N GLY A 83 -9.13 -10.70 0.79
CA GLY A 83 -8.07 -11.54 1.37
C GLY A 83 -6.67 -10.97 1.16
N GLY A 84 -6.47 -9.68 1.45
CA GLY A 84 -5.19 -8.98 1.30
C GLY A 84 -4.91 -8.41 -0.08
N ARG A 85 -5.83 -8.56 -1.04
CA ARG A 85 -5.62 -8.11 -2.42
C ARG A 85 -5.98 -6.66 -2.64
N THR A 86 -6.85 -6.11 -1.82
CA THR A 86 -7.24 -4.72 -1.89
C THR A 86 -6.90 -4.07 -0.56
N VAL A 87 -6.14 -2.99 -0.61
CA VAL A 87 -5.80 -2.18 0.57
C VAL A 87 -6.25 -0.76 0.32
N THR A 88 -7.13 -0.26 1.18
CA THR A 88 -7.67 1.09 1.13
C THR A 88 -7.02 1.92 2.24
N LEU A 89 -6.38 3.02 1.84
CA LEU A 89 -5.83 4.04 2.72
C LEU A 89 -6.88 5.13 2.92
N HIS A 90 -7.14 5.50 4.17
CA HIS A 90 -8.03 6.60 4.51
C HIS A 90 -7.23 7.80 5.06
N GLY A 91 -7.59 9.01 4.63
CA GLY A 91 -7.07 10.25 5.20
C GLY A 91 -6.16 11.05 4.28
N PRO A 92 -5.42 12.05 4.81
CA PRO A 92 -4.69 13.03 4.00
C PRO A 92 -3.56 12.42 3.15
N PHE A 93 -3.13 11.20 3.45
CA PHE A 93 -2.08 10.45 2.76
C PHE A 93 -2.45 10.00 1.34
N ALA A 94 -3.72 10.18 0.96
CA ALA A 94 -4.19 9.94 -0.39
C ALA A 94 -3.44 10.79 -1.45
N LYS A 95 -2.83 11.91 -1.02
CA LYS A 95 -2.07 12.82 -1.88
C LYS A 95 -0.67 12.32 -2.29
N LEU A 96 -0.23 11.17 -1.77
CA LEU A 96 1.17 10.76 -1.88
C LEU A 96 1.46 9.89 -3.10
N VAL A 97 0.48 9.50 -3.92
CA VAL A 97 0.82 8.74 -5.14
C VAL A 97 1.28 9.70 -6.23
N ALA A 98 2.57 9.62 -6.63
CA ALA A 98 3.12 10.51 -7.64
C ALA A 98 2.30 10.48 -8.94
N PRO A 99 2.04 11.63 -9.58
CA PRO A 99 1.43 11.67 -10.90
C PRO A 99 2.27 10.86 -11.90
N GLY A 100 1.68 9.81 -12.48
CA GLY A 100 2.40 8.91 -13.40
C GLY A 100 3.23 7.83 -12.72
N ALA A 101 3.06 7.59 -11.41
CA ALA A 101 3.47 6.36 -10.74
C ALA A 101 2.68 5.19 -11.31
N SER A 102 2.95 4.83 -12.57
CA SER A 102 2.42 3.60 -13.13
C SER A 102 2.93 2.45 -12.26
N PRO A 103 2.11 1.43 -11.97
CA PRO A 103 2.56 0.16 -11.39
C PRO A 103 3.38 -0.63 -12.41
N TYR A 104 4.37 0.04 -13.04
CA TYR A 104 5.25 -0.31 -14.15
C TYR A 104 4.64 -0.04 -15.54
N VAL A 105 4.99 1.11 -16.14
CA VAL A 105 5.18 1.13 -17.62
C VAL A 105 6.60 0.56 -17.83
N PRO A 106 6.81 -0.42 -18.72
CA PRO A 106 8.15 -0.86 -19.08
C PRO A 106 9.01 0.27 -19.65
#